data_AF-A0A2W2C5D4-F1
#
_entry.id   AF-A0A2W2C5D4-F1
#
_cell.length_a   1.000
_cell.length_b   1.000
_cell.length_c   1.000
_cell.angle_alpha   90.00
_cell.angle_beta   90.00
_cell.angle_gamma   90.00
#
_symmetry.space_group_name_H-M   'P 1'
#
loop_
_entity.id
_entity.type
_entity.pdbx_description
1 polymer ?
#
loop_
_entity_poly.entity_id
_entity_poly.type
_entity_poly.pdbx_seq_one_letter_code
_entity_poly.pdbx_strand_id
1 'polypeptide(L)'
;MEAGMEHGDWPLLRHIWVRVGVPVLLMLMGACISLAAAAAIYISYRPALSIWHETLLSDEFTAGAGVTDWQQYLAREDALFRQLDAEIIQRVPAAARTRFNRFSAGSRSDPAQWPVNWNRSFEWTVHDARFGVLLLHGYSDSPYSLRALGEALHARGGQVLGLRIPGHGTAPSGLRLTTAEDMNAAVALAMAHLHRELPGKPVIIVGYSNGAALALHHTFAAINAGRAERPAALVLISPEVGISPVAALASWQAWIGEILGTAELAWDSIEAEFDPFKYNSFAVNAGAQAYRMTQLVQAQISAVAAAGRLKEVPPILAFQSEADATVTATAVKRELFDRLESDDAELVLFDVNRVFETEGLVIQPAGFDTALAGPPHRYTVSILTNRTPQDLAAVVRRRLPMADAVTTEDTGLSWPRDVYSLAHIALPFPPEDPLYGDGRATRLNSLNLGRAVLRGEKGRLEIPDSAMTRQHWNPFYPYMESRILAFVDRAVSGR
;
A
#
# COMPACT_ATOMS: atom_id res chain seq x y z
N MET A 1 -11.02 -63.49 45.45
CA MET A 1 -11.52 -62.51 44.46
C MET A 1 -10.36 -61.60 44.14
N GLU A 2 -9.35 -62.13 43.44
CA GLU A 2 -8.21 -61.37 42.93
C GLU A 2 -8.33 -61.41 41.41
N ALA A 3 -8.78 -60.29 40.86
CA ALA A 3 -8.82 -60.07 39.42
C ALA A 3 -7.39 -59.77 38.96
N GLY A 4 -6.87 -60.59 38.04
CA GLY A 4 -5.59 -60.36 37.38
C GLY A 4 -5.63 -59.05 36.58
N MET A 5 -4.71 -58.15 36.90
CA MET A 5 -4.31 -57.08 36.00
C MET A 5 -3.10 -57.55 35.19
N GLU A 6 -3.23 -57.42 33.88
CA GLU A 6 -2.34 -57.87 32.82
C GLU A 6 -0.88 -57.40 32.99
N HIS A 7 0.07 -58.31 32.76
CA HIS A 7 1.48 -57.98 32.53
C HIS A 7 1.63 -57.25 31.19
N GLY A 8 1.63 -55.92 31.22
CA GLY A 8 1.73 -55.07 30.03
C GLY A 8 3.07 -55.18 29.27
N ASP A 9 2.98 -55.00 27.95
CA ASP A 9 3.97 -55.12 26.85
C ASP A 9 5.26 -54.28 26.95
N TRP A 10 5.94 -54.26 28.10
CA TRP A 10 7.18 -53.47 28.30
C TRP A 10 8.35 -53.80 27.34
N PRO A 11 8.68 -55.07 27.03
CA PRO A 11 9.78 -55.38 26.11
C PRO A 11 9.47 -55.05 24.65
N LEU A 12 8.20 -55.12 24.25
CA LEU A 12 7.73 -54.76 22.91
C LEU A 12 7.79 -53.25 22.70
N LEU A 13 7.33 -52.47 23.68
CA LEU A 13 7.43 -51.01 23.69
C LEU A 13 8.89 -50.53 23.64
N ARG A 14 9.80 -51.16 24.41
CA ARG A 14 11.24 -50.84 24.37
C ARG A 14 11.86 -51.13 23.01
N HIS A 15 11.49 -52.24 22.37
CA HIS A 15 11.99 -52.60 21.04
C HIS A 15 11.52 -51.62 19.95
N ILE A 16 10.26 -51.20 20.03
CA ILE A 16 9.69 -50.17 19.14
C ILE A 16 10.39 -48.82 19.37
N TRP A 17 10.58 -48.41 20.61
CA TRP A 17 11.28 -47.15 20.94
C TRP A 17 12.72 -47.13 20.43
N VAL A 18 13.48 -48.22 20.55
CA VAL A 18 14.87 -48.26 20.08
C VAL A 18 14.97 -48.33 18.57
N ARG A 19 14.08 -49.10 17.89
CA ARG A 19 14.15 -49.27 16.43
C ARG A 19 13.48 -48.15 15.63
N VAL A 20 12.52 -47.44 16.22
CA VAL A 20 11.74 -46.40 15.54
C VAL A 20 11.85 -45.07 16.26
N GLY A 21 11.63 -45.04 17.57
CA GLY A 21 11.62 -43.79 18.35
C GLY A 21 12.96 -43.06 18.38
N VAL A 22 14.07 -43.76 18.61
CA VAL A 22 15.42 -43.17 18.64
C VAL A 22 15.84 -42.62 17.26
N PRO A 23 15.70 -43.35 16.13
CA PRO A 23 15.96 -42.79 14.81
C PRO A 23 15.10 -41.57 14.47
N VAL A 24 13.80 -41.60 14.81
CA VAL A 24 12.91 -40.44 14.60
C VAL A 24 13.36 -39.24 15.42
N LEU A 25 13.71 -39.44 16.70
CA LEU A 25 14.22 -38.36 17.55
C LEU A 25 15.53 -37.78 17.01
N LEU A 26 16.47 -38.62 16.58
CA LEU A 26 17.74 -38.16 15.98
C LEU A 26 17.51 -37.42 14.65
N MET A 27 16.56 -37.87 13.83
CA MET A 27 16.17 -37.19 12.59
C MET A 27 15.56 -35.81 12.88
N LEU A 28 14.66 -35.72 13.86
CA LEU A 28 14.08 -34.45 14.31
C LEU A 28 15.15 -33.51 14.87
N MET A 29 16.07 -34.02 15.69
CA MET A 29 17.18 -33.23 16.24
C MET A 29 18.12 -32.75 15.13
N GLY A 30 18.46 -33.62 14.17
CA GLY A 30 19.24 -33.25 12.99
C GLY A 30 18.57 -32.18 12.13
N ALA A 31 17.25 -32.29 11.92
CA ALA A 31 16.45 -31.27 11.23
C ALA A 31 16.47 -29.94 12.00
N CYS A 32 16.28 -29.95 13.32
CA CYS A 32 16.36 -28.75 14.17
C CYS A 32 17.75 -28.09 14.10
N ILE A 33 18.83 -28.87 14.18
CA ILE A 33 20.20 -28.35 14.06
C ILE A 33 20.43 -27.75 12.67
N SER A 34 19.94 -28.42 11.61
CA SER A 34 20.09 -27.93 10.23
C SER A 34 19.31 -26.63 10.00
N LEU A 35 18.10 -26.53 10.54
CA LEU A 35 17.29 -25.30 10.53
C LEU A 35 17.96 -24.18 11.34
N ALA A 36 18.51 -24.48 12.52
CA ALA A 36 19.23 -23.50 13.33
C ALA A 36 20.50 -23.01 12.64
N ALA A 37 21.27 -23.89 11.99
CA ALA A 37 22.43 -23.53 11.20
C ALA A 37 22.05 -22.67 9.99
N ALA A 38 20.99 -23.06 9.27
CA ALA A 38 20.47 -22.27 8.15
C ALA A 38 19.99 -20.89 8.60
N ALA A 39 19.31 -20.78 9.75
CA ALA A 39 18.90 -19.51 10.33
C ALA A 39 20.09 -18.65 10.76
N ALA A 40 21.11 -19.23 11.41
CA ALA A 40 22.31 -18.52 11.80
C ALA A 40 23.09 -17.98 10.59
N ILE A 41 23.20 -18.80 9.53
CA ILE A 41 23.80 -18.39 8.25
C ILE A 41 22.98 -17.27 7.62
N TYR A 42 21.65 -17.43 7.55
CA TYR A 42 20.75 -16.41 7.01
C TYR A 42 20.90 -15.06 7.73
N ILE A 43 20.90 -15.06 9.06
CA ILE A 43 21.09 -13.85 9.88
C ILE A 43 22.48 -13.23 9.65
N SER A 44 23.53 -14.05 9.54
CA SER A 44 24.90 -13.56 9.34
C SER A 44 25.13 -12.83 8.01
N TYR A 45 24.26 -13.06 7.02
CA TYR A 45 24.30 -12.38 5.72
C TYR A 45 23.33 -11.19 5.60
N ARG A 46 22.57 -10.88 6.66
CA ARG A 46 21.63 -9.74 6.64
C ARG A 46 22.42 -8.43 6.77
N PRO A 47 21.98 -7.36 6.08
CA PRO A 47 22.56 -6.04 6.27
C PRO A 47 22.44 -5.59 7.73
N ALA A 48 23.46 -4.90 8.23
CA ALA A 48 23.45 -4.34 9.57
C ALA A 48 22.36 -3.26 9.71
N LEU A 49 21.75 -3.17 10.89
CA LEU A 49 20.82 -2.11 11.20
C LEU A 49 21.54 -0.75 11.29
N SER A 50 20.78 0.30 10.99
CA SER A 50 21.23 1.68 11.06
C SER A 50 20.38 2.41 12.11
N ILE A 51 20.80 3.61 12.50
CA ILE A 51 20.12 4.40 13.54
C ILE A 51 18.63 4.62 13.26
N TRP A 52 18.21 4.73 12.00
CA TRP A 52 16.80 4.86 11.58
C TRP A 52 16.02 3.54 11.56
N HIS A 53 16.67 2.40 11.75
CA HIS A 53 16.04 1.09 12.00
C HIS A 53 15.84 0.83 13.50
N GLU A 54 16.76 1.34 14.32
CA GLU A 54 16.81 1.03 15.75
C GLU A 54 16.06 2.03 16.62
N THR A 55 16.14 3.32 16.28
CA THR A 55 15.61 4.42 17.12
C THR A 55 14.10 4.47 17.05
N LEU A 56 13.42 4.33 18.20
CA LEU A 56 11.97 4.41 18.33
C LEU A 56 11.58 5.81 18.82
N LEU A 57 10.78 6.52 18.03
CA LEU A 57 10.36 7.89 18.33
C LEU A 57 9.11 7.86 19.23
N SER A 58 9.24 8.32 20.48
CA SER A 58 8.18 8.30 21.49
C SER A 58 7.03 9.27 21.23
N ASP A 59 7.27 10.33 20.46
CA ASP A 59 6.25 11.32 20.09
C ASP A 59 5.35 10.84 18.94
N GLU A 60 5.56 9.63 18.39
CA GLU A 60 4.68 9.09 17.37
C GLU A 60 3.24 8.98 17.89
N PHE A 61 2.26 9.24 17.01
CA PHE A 61 0.85 9.17 17.36
C PHE A 61 0.44 7.72 17.63
N THR A 62 -0.31 7.52 18.71
CA THR A 62 -1.00 6.27 18.99
C THR A 62 -2.46 6.53 19.33
N ALA A 63 -3.35 5.56 19.09
CA ALA A 63 -4.76 5.66 19.45
C ALA A 63 -4.98 5.91 20.96
N GLY A 64 -4.00 5.53 21.80
CA GLY A 64 -4.00 5.75 23.26
C GLY A 64 -3.38 7.07 23.72
N ALA A 65 -2.89 7.93 22.81
CA ALA A 65 -2.14 9.13 23.16
C ALA A 65 -2.97 10.27 23.77
N GLY A 66 -4.29 10.10 23.91
CA GLY A 66 -5.19 11.13 24.46
C GLY A 66 -5.41 12.33 23.53
N VAL A 67 -5.00 12.23 22.26
CA VAL A 67 -5.21 13.24 21.22
C VAL A 67 -6.67 13.20 20.77
N THR A 68 -7.39 14.31 20.93
CA THR A 68 -8.85 14.38 20.69
C THR A 68 -9.25 15.21 19.48
N ASP A 69 -8.34 16.03 18.94
CA ASP A 69 -8.60 16.89 17.80
C ASP A 69 -7.39 16.98 16.86
N TRP A 70 -7.62 17.61 15.70
CA TRP A 70 -6.62 17.73 14.64
C TRP A 70 -5.45 18.65 15.00
N GLN A 71 -5.69 19.70 15.79
CA GLN A 71 -4.61 20.61 16.20
C GLN A 71 -3.63 19.90 17.15
N GLN A 72 -4.15 19.09 18.06
CA GLN A 72 -3.33 18.24 18.93
C GLN A 72 -2.56 17.17 18.13
N TYR A 73 -3.17 16.61 17.07
CA TYR A 73 -2.50 15.70 16.16
C TYR A 73 -1.30 16.37 15.47
N LEU A 74 -1.48 17.57 14.91
CA LEU A 74 -0.41 18.34 14.28
C LEU A 74 0.68 18.77 15.27
N ALA A 75 0.30 19.19 16.48
CA ALA A 75 1.28 19.54 17.52
C ALA A 75 2.16 18.35 17.92
N ARG A 76 1.58 17.14 17.96
CA ARG A 76 2.31 15.90 18.21
C ARG A 76 3.20 15.51 17.02
N GLU A 77 2.71 15.66 15.79
CA GLU A 77 3.54 15.50 14.59
C GLU A 77 4.74 16.46 14.61
N ASP A 78 4.56 17.71 15.01
CA ASP A 78 5.66 18.66 15.14
C ASP A 78 6.69 18.25 16.21
N ALA A 79 6.25 17.69 17.33
CA ALA A 79 7.13 17.13 18.34
C ALA A 79 7.92 15.94 17.79
N LEU A 80 7.24 15.03 17.09
CA LEU A 80 7.83 13.86 16.45
C LEU A 80 8.93 14.24 15.45
N PHE A 81 8.73 15.25 14.61
CA PHE A 81 9.78 15.66 13.67
C PHE A 81 10.95 16.38 14.34
N ARG A 82 10.74 17.08 15.46
CA ARG A 82 11.86 17.59 16.28
C ARG A 82 12.65 16.43 16.90
N GLN A 83 11.96 15.39 17.36
CA GLN A 83 12.58 14.17 17.89
C GLN A 83 13.38 13.44 16.80
N LEU A 84 12.81 13.27 15.60
CA LEU A 84 13.48 12.70 14.43
C LEU A 84 14.81 13.41 14.14
N ASP A 85 14.81 14.75 14.15
CA ASP A 85 16.03 15.52 13.92
C ASP A 85 17.08 15.26 15.00
N ALA A 86 16.70 15.37 16.28
CA ALA A 86 17.60 15.26 17.42
C ALA A 86 18.17 13.84 17.66
N GLU A 87 17.37 12.81 17.38
CA GLU A 87 17.72 11.42 17.68
C GLU A 87 18.26 10.64 16.47
N ILE A 88 17.89 11.02 15.25
CA ILE A 88 18.30 10.31 14.02
C ILE A 88 19.19 11.20 13.15
N ILE A 89 18.65 12.32 12.62
CA ILE A 89 19.33 13.12 11.57
C ILE A 89 20.67 13.67 12.07
N GLN A 90 20.70 14.30 13.24
CA GLN A 90 21.92 14.87 13.81
C GLN A 90 22.94 13.80 14.26
N ARG A 91 22.49 12.55 14.42
CA ARG A 91 23.29 11.44 14.94
C ARG A 91 23.73 10.44 13.86
N VAL A 92 23.43 10.69 12.59
CA VAL A 92 23.89 9.84 11.48
C VAL A 92 25.43 9.77 11.47
N PRO A 93 26.04 8.56 11.58
CA PRO A 93 27.49 8.39 11.56
C PRO A 93 28.11 8.88 10.26
N ALA A 94 29.35 9.38 10.30
CA ALA A 94 30.04 9.92 9.12
C ALA A 94 30.12 8.91 7.95
N ALA A 95 30.29 7.62 8.23
CA ALA A 95 30.35 6.57 7.22
C ALA A 95 29.01 6.37 6.47
N ALA A 96 27.88 6.70 7.10
CA ALA A 96 26.56 6.58 6.50
C ALA A 96 26.12 7.86 5.75
N ARG A 97 26.90 8.94 5.83
CA ARG A 97 26.61 10.23 5.19
C ARG A 97 26.93 10.20 3.71
N THR A 98 25.99 9.71 2.90
CA THR A 98 26.14 9.63 1.44
C THR A 98 25.29 10.69 0.74
N ARG A 99 25.57 10.91 -0.56
CA ARG A 99 24.82 11.87 -1.40
C ARG A 99 23.37 11.45 -1.64
N PHE A 100 23.01 10.20 -1.38
CA PHE A 100 21.70 9.63 -1.66
C PHE A 100 21.10 8.95 -0.43
N ASN A 101 21.49 9.34 0.79
CA ASN A 101 20.85 8.84 2.00
C ASN A 101 19.88 9.91 2.53
N ARG A 102 18.59 9.58 2.66
CA ARG A 102 17.54 10.52 3.10
C ARG A 102 17.75 11.10 4.49
N PHE A 103 18.48 10.41 5.37
CA PHE A 103 18.79 10.87 6.72
C PHE A 103 20.06 11.72 6.79
N SER A 104 20.80 11.83 5.68
CA SER A 104 21.96 12.70 5.59
C SER A 104 21.52 14.12 5.24
N ALA A 105 21.57 15.02 6.21
CA ALA A 105 21.24 16.43 6.00
C ALA A 105 22.02 17.02 4.82
N GLY A 106 21.32 17.66 3.88
CA GLY A 106 21.92 18.23 2.67
C GLY A 106 22.12 17.24 1.51
N SER A 107 21.76 15.96 1.66
CA SER A 107 21.86 14.99 0.57
C SER A 107 20.83 15.25 -0.54
N ARG A 108 20.96 14.57 -1.69
CA ARG A 108 19.98 14.64 -2.79
C ARG A 108 18.66 13.94 -2.47
N SER A 109 18.65 13.12 -1.43
CA SER A 109 17.48 12.39 -0.93
C SER A 109 16.94 13.00 0.37
N ASP A 110 17.52 14.09 0.85
CA ASP A 110 17.06 14.80 2.04
C ASP A 110 15.72 15.52 1.75
N PRO A 111 14.62 15.17 2.44
CA PRO A 111 13.32 15.81 2.24
C PRO A 111 13.34 17.31 2.54
N ALA A 112 14.26 17.79 3.39
CA ALA A 112 14.40 19.21 3.72
C ALA A 112 14.92 20.05 2.55
N GLN A 113 15.42 19.43 1.47
CA GLN A 113 15.79 20.12 0.23
C GLN A 113 14.56 20.51 -0.62
N TRP A 114 13.37 20.04 -0.26
CA TRP A 114 12.13 20.36 -0.96
C TRP A 114 11.47 21.59 -0.34
N PRO A 115 10.78 22.44 -1.13
CA PRO A 115 10.04 23.59 -0.59
C PRO A 115 8.98 23.20 0.44
N VAL A 116 8.45 21.99 0.33
CA VAL A 116 7.50 21.39 1.25
C VAL A 116 8.02 20.02 1.62
N ASN A 117 8.06 19.71 2.91
CA ASN A 117 8.37 18.38 3.39
C ASN A 117 7.12 17.50 3.29
N TRP A 118 6.97 16.80 2.16
CA TRP A 118 5.83 15.92 1.88
C TRP A 118 5.79 14.64 2.73
N ASN A 119 6.71 14.49 3.68
CA ASN A 119 6.58 13.48 4.72
C ASN A 119 5.62 13.89 5.86
N ARG A 120 5.15 15.13 5.89
CA ARG A 120 4.25 15.68 6.92
C ARG A 120 2.81 15.75 6.44
N SER A 121 1.88 15.79 7.40
CA SER A 121 0.50 16.12 7.10
C SER A 121 0.40 17.53 6.52
N PHE A 122 -0.51 17.75 5.58
CA PHE A 122 -0.72 19.06 4.97
C PHE A 122 -2.20 19.32 4.72
N GLU A 123 -2.57 20.60 4.64
CA GLU A 123 -3.93 21.02 4.31
C GLU A 123 -3.89 22.23 3.37
N TRP A 124 -4.60 22.13 2.24
CA TRP A 124 -4.85 23.23 1.32
C TRP A 124 -6.31 23.68 1.44
N THR A 125 -6.50 24.81 2.10
CA THR A 125 -7.82 25.42 2.32
C THR A 125 -8.32 26.17 1.09
N VAL A 126 -9.63 26.15 0.85
CA VAL A 126 -10.28 26.94 -0.21
C VAL A 126 -11.39 27.79 0.40
N HIS A 127 -11.42 29.09 0.08
CA HIS A 127 -12.53 29.95 0.46
C HIS A 127 -13.81 29.50 -0.28
N ASP A 128 -14.85 29.12 0.48
CA ASP A 128 -16.07 28.46 -0.02
C ASP A 128 -15.78 27.19 -0.84
N ALA A 129 -15.08 26.24 -0.22
CA ALA A 129 -14.82 24.94 -0.82
C ALA A 129 -16.13 24.26 -1.28
N ARG A 130 -16.08 23.64 -2.47
CA ARG A 130 -17.18 22.84 -3.02
C ARG A 130 -17.34 21.51 -2.29
N PHE A 131 -16.21 20.94 -1.85
CA PHE A 131 -16.11 19.64 -1.21
C PHE A 131 -14.79 19.53 -0.43
N GLY A 132 -14.72 18.55 0.47
CA GLY A 132 -13.49 18.16 1.16
C GLY A 132 -12.85 16.92 0.53
N VAL A 133 -11.53 16.79 0.65
CA VAL A 133 -10.76 15.63 0.20
C VAL A 133 -9.81 15.19 1.29
N LEU A 134 -9.87 13.92 1.67
CA LEU A 134 -8.87 13.27 2.50
C LEU A 134 -8.00 12.37 1.61
N LEU A 135 -6.68 12.60 1.61
CA LEU A 135 -5.71 11.77 0.89
C LEU A 135 -5.02 10.82 1.88
N LEU A 136 -5.08 9.51 1.59
CA LEU A 136 -4.49 8.45 2.40
C LEU A 136 -3.47 7.67 1.57
N HIS A 137 -2.18 7.79 1.92
CA HIS A 137 -1.08 7.16 1.17
C HIS A 137 -0.92 5.65 1.48
N GLY A 138 -0.05 5.00 0.72
CA GLY A 138 0.25 3.58 0.86
C GLY A 138 1.19 3.25 2.03
N TYR A 139 1.32 1.96 2.33
CA TYR A 139 2.25 1.48 3.37
C TYR A 139 3.69 1.83 2.99
N SER A 140 4.54 2.13 3.97
CA SER A 140 5.93 2.63 3.82
C SER A 140 6.08 4.01 3.15
N ASP A 141 4.99 4.56 2.63
CA ASP A 141 4.97 5.77 1.83
C ASP A 141 4.70 7.02 2.68
N SER A 142 4.49 8.17 2.04
CA SER A 142 4.11 9.41 2.70
C SER A 142 3.06 10.20 1.90
N PRO A 143 2.53 11.33 2.42
CA PRO A 143 1.58 12.17 1.70
C PRO A 143 2.03 12.61 0.30
N TYR A 144 3.33 12.56 -0.01
CA TYR A 144 3.88 12.81 -1.35
C TYR A 144 3.15 12.03 -2.45
N SER A 145 2.81 10.76 -2.20
CA SER A 145 2.30 9.87 -3.26
C SER A 145 0.97 10.26 -3.85
N LEU A 146 0.17 11.05 -3.13
CA LEU A 146 -1.09 11.58 -3.62
C LEU A 146 -1.05 13.09 -3.90
N ARG A 147 0.13 13.72 -3.83
CA ARG A 147 0.31 15.17 -4.01
C ARG A 147 -0.25 15.64 -5.35
N ALA A 148 0.14 15.02 -6.45
CA ALA A 148 -0.27 15.45 -7.80
C ALA A 148 -1.79 15.41 -7.98
N LEU A 149 -2.43 14.32 -7.53
CA LEU A 149 -3.88 14.20 -7.58
C LEU A 149 -4.58 15.19 -6.62
N GLY A 150 -3.98 15.42 -5.46
CA GLY A 150 -4.42 16.47 -4.53
C GLY A 150 -4.40 17.86 -5.17
N GLU A 151 -3.32 18.21 -5.87
CA GLU A 151 -3.19 19.50 -6.58
C GLU A 151 -4.31 19.66 -7.62
N ALA A 152 -4.60 18.60 -8.37
CA ALA A 152 -5.69 18.59 -9.36
C ALA A 152 -7.08 18.74 -8.72
N LEU A 153 -7.34 18.06 -7.59
CA LEU A 153 -8.60 18.18 -6.85
C LEU A 153 -8.76 19.55 -6.19
N HIS A 154 -7.67 20.11 -5.67
CA HIS A 154 -7.65 21.45 -5.11
C HIS A 154 -7.99 22.50 -6.19
N ALA A 155 -7.42 22.36 -7.39
CA ALA A 155 -7.73 23.22 -8.54
C ALA A 155 -9.21 23.14 -8.98
N ARG A 156 -9.95 22.09 -8.58
CA ARG A 156 -11.41 21.97 -8.79
C ARG A 156 -12.26 22.56 -7.66
N GLY A 157 -11.64 23.26 -6.70
CA GLY A 157 -12.32 23.88 -5.57
C GLY A 157 -12.51 22.95 -4.37
N GLY A 158 -11.73 21.87 -4.29
CA GLY A 158 -11.68 21.00 -3.12
C GLY A 158 -10.73 21.53 -2.03
N GLN A 159 -11.16 21.50 -0.77
CA GLN A 159 -10.24 21.63 0.37
C GLN A 159 -9.60 20.27 0.63
N VAL A 160 -8.27 20.19 0.56
CA VAL A 160 -7.53 18.92 0.50
C VAL A 160 -6.66 18.76 1.74
N LEU A 161 -6.82 17.65 2.44
CA LEU A 161 -5.99 17.26 3.58
C LEU A 161 -5.23 15.98 3.22
N GLY A 162 -3.91 16.06 3.18
CA GLY A 162 -3.02 14.90 3.07
C GLY A 162 -2.59 14.46 4.46
N LEU A 163 -3.03 13.27 4.89
CA LEU A 163 -2.69 12.74 6.22
C LEU A 163 -1.38 11.96 6.15
N ARG A 164 -0.39 12.32 6.98
CA ARG A 164 0.72 11.42 7.29
C ARG A 164 0.19 10.32 8.19
N ILE A 165 0.12 9.10 7.70
CA ILE A 165 -0.36 7.97 8.50
C ILE A 165 0.69 7.64 9.59
N PRO A 166 0.30 7.41 10.86
CA PRO A 166 1.25 7.08 11.93
C PRO A 166 2.20 5.93 11.58
N GLY A 167 3.47 6.03 12.01
CA GLY A 167 4.55 5.13 11.64
C GLY A 167 5.26 5.49 10.32
N HIS A 168 4.72 6.43 9.55
CA HIS A 168 5.21 6.81 8.22
C HIS A 168 5.78 8.25 8.19
N GLY A 169 6.52 8.58 7.13
CA GLY A 169 7.11 9.91 6.91
C GLY A 169 8.27 10.31 7.84
N THR A 170 8.67 9.47 8.78
CA THR A 170 9.77 9.72 9.70
C THR A 170 10.94 8.78 9.43
N ALA A 171 11.01 7.65 10.14
CA ALA A 171 12.01 6.61 9.98
C ALA A 171 11.35 5.22 9.85
N PRO A 172 11.96 4.27 9.11
CA PRO A 172 11.42 2.93 8.95
C PRO A 172 11.10 2.22 10.27
N SER A 173 11.81 2.55 11.35
CA SER A 173 11.55 2.01 12.70
C SER A 173 10.12 2.24 13.18
N GLY A 174 9.42 3.29 12.71
CA GLY A 174 8.00 3.52 13.00
C GLY A 174 7.09 2.36 12.56
N LEU A 175 7.45 1.66 11.48
CA LEU A 175 6.70 0.50 10.99
C LEU A 175 6.79 -0.71 11.92
N ARG A 176 7.76 -0.75 12.84
CA ARG A 176 7.89 -1.83 13.81
C ARG A 176 6.79 -1.81 14.88
N LEU A 177 6.21 -0.64 15.15
CA LEU A 177 5.28 -0.44 16.26
C LEU A 177 3.88 0.06 15.83
N THR A 178 3.75 0.67 14.65
CA THR A 178 2.44 1.15 14.16
C THR A 178 1.42 0.03 14.15
N THR A 179 0.20 0.33 14.57
CA THR A 179 -0.92 -0.61 14.57
C THR A 179 -2.03 -0.15 13.64
N ALA A 180 -2.88 -1.10 13.21
CA ALA A 180 -4.13 -0.79 12.52
C ALA A 180 -4.98 0.23 13.31
N GLU A 181 -5.03 0.11 14.63
CA GLU A 181 -5.76 1.02 15.52
C GLU A 181 -5.22 2.46 15.44
N ASP A 182 -3.90 2.65 15.45
CA ASP A 182 -3.28 3.98 15.35
C ASP A 182 -3.61 4.64 14.01
N MET A 183 -3.49 3.89 12.91
CA MET A 183 -3.80 4.38 11.57
C MET A 183 -5.28 4.75 11.44
N ASN A 184 -6.19 3.89 11.92
CA ASN A 184 -7.63 4.14 11.89
C ASN A 184 -8.04 5.35 12.75
N ALA A 185 -7.43 5.53 13.92
CA ALA A 185 -7.68 6.67 14.79
C ALA A 185 -7.24 8.00 14.14
N ALA A 186 -6.09 8.02 13.47
CA ALA A 186 -5.63 9.20 12.73
C ALA A 186 -6.58 9.56 11.57
N VAL A 187 -7.06 8.57 10.81
CA VAL A 187 -8.07 8.77 9.75
C VAL A 187 -9.37 9.33 10.32
N ALA A 188 -9.83 8.82 11.46
CA ALA A 188 -11.04 9.32 12.11
C ALA A 188 -10.90 10.78 12.56
N LEU A 189 -9.74 11.18 13.10
CA LEU A 189 -9.45 12.58 13.46
C LEU A 189 -9.47 13.50 12.24
N ALA A 190 -8.82 13.09 11.14
CA ALA A 190 -8.77 13.87 9.89
C ALA A 190 -10.16 14.02 9.25
N MET A 191 -10.97 12.95 9.22
CA MET A 191 -12.35 13.00 8.73
C MET A 191 -13.24 13.91 9.59
N ALA A 192 -13.14 13.80 10.93
CA ALA A 192 -13.89 14.65 11.84
C ALA A 192 -13.48 16.13 11.74
N HIS A 193 -12.22 16.41 11.42
CA HIS A 193 -11.74 17.76 11.10
C HIS A 193 -12.38 18.30 9.82
N LEU A 194 -12.29 17.56 8.71
CA LEU A 194 -12.88 17.98 7.44
C LEU A 194 -14.39 18.21 7.53
N HIS A 195 -15.14 17.34 8.21
CA HIS A 195 -16.59 17.54 8.40
C HIS A 195 -16.92 18.78 9.24
N ARG A 196 -16.06 19.15 10.19
CA ARG A 196 -16.22 20.34 11.03
C ARG A 196 -15.91 21.63 10.26
N GLU A 197 -14.85 21.62 9.47
CA GLU A 197 -14.45 22.76 8.64
C GLU A 197 -15.40 22.98 7.45
N LEU A 198 -16.05 21.91 6.98
CA LEU A 198 -16.90 21.91 5.79
C LEU A 198 -18.32 21.41 6.09
N PRO A 199 -19.07 22.08 7.00
CA PRO A 199 -20.38 21.62 7.43
C PRO A 199 -21.35 21.53 6.24
N GLY A 200 -21.94 20.34 6.07
CA GLY A 200 -22.90 20.07 5.00
C GLY A 200 -22.30 19.92 3.59
N LYS A 201 -20.98 20.01 3.43
CA LYS A 201 -20.32 19.74 2.15
C LYS A 201 -19.91 18.27 2.06
N PRO A 202 -19.91 17.66 0.86
CA PRO A 202 -19.45 16.29 0.67
C PRO A 202 -17.94 16.19 0.95
N VAL A 203 -17.52 15.11 1.62
CA VAL A 203 -16.11 14.78 1.83
C VAL A 203 -15.78 13.50 1.06
N ILE A 204 -14.69 13.50 0.31
CA ILE A 204 -14.25 12.39 -0.53
C ILE A 204 -12.97 11.83 0.05
N ILE A 205 -12.82 10.51 0.07
CA ILE A 205 -11.54 9.89 0.45
C ILE A 205 -10.87 9.35 -0.81
N VAL A 206 -9.61 9.71 -1.00
CA VAL A 206 -8.72 9.13 -1.99
C VAL A 206 -7.68 8.29 -1.25
N GLY A 207 -7.70 6.98 -1.48
CA GLY A 207 -6.78 6.04 -0.84
C GLY A 207 -5.89 5.34 -1.85
N TYR A 208 -4.59 5.27 -1.56
CA TYR A 208 -3.62 4.46 -2.30
C TYR A 208 -3.15 3.26 -1.46
N SER A 209 -3.24 2.04 -1.99
CA SER A 209 -2.76 0.82 -1.33
C SER A 209 -3.38 0.63 0.07
N ASN A 210 -2.58 0.56 1.14
CA ASN A 210 -3.06 0.59 2.53
C ASN A 210 -4.02 1.76 2.83
N GLY A 211 -3.81 2.94 2.23
CA GLY A 211 -4.71 4.08 2.34
C GLY A 211 -6.12 3.80 1.80
N ALA A 212 -6.25 2.94 0.78
CA ALA A 212 -7.55 2.48 0.31
C ALA A 212 -8.21 1.49 1.29
N ALA A 213 -7.43 0.61 1.95
CA ALA A 213 -7.95 -0.25 3.01
C ALA A 213 -8.47 0.58 4.20
N LEU A 214 -7.75 1.62 4.59
CA LEU A 214 -8.16 2.58 5.61
C LEU A 214 -9.43 3.35 5.22
N ALA A 215 -9.53 3.78 3.95
CA ALA A 215 -10.73 4.45 3.43
C ALA A 215 -11.97 3.54 3.50
N LEU A 216 -11.82 2.28 3.09
CA LEU A 216 -12.87 1.26 3.19
C LEU A 216 -13.22 0.99 4.64
N HIS A 217 -12.23 0.78 5.51
CA HIS A 217 -12.46 0.53 6.93
C HIS A 217 -13.26 1.66 7.57
N HIS A 218 -12.85 2.91 7.37
CA HIS A 218 -13.56 4.08 7.90
C HIS A 218 -15.02 4.11 7.43
N THR A 219 -15.26 3.86 6.14
CA THR A 219 -16.59 3.88 5.52
C THR A 219 -17.49 2.77 6.07
N PHE A 220 -17.04 1.51 6.03
CA PHE A 220 -17.85 0.39 6.51
C PHE A 220 -18.02 0.40 8.03
N ALA A 221 -17.04 0.88 8.80
CA ALA A 221 -17.21 1.13 10.23
C ALA A 221 -18.31 2.15 10.51
N ALA A 222 -18.33 3.27 9.77
CA ALA A 222 -19.34 4.31 9.92
C ALA A 222 -20.75 3.80 9.55
N ILE A 223 -20.87 2.99 8.49
CA ILE A 223 -22.14 2.32 8.13
C ILE A 223 -22.57 1.39 9.26
N ASN A 224 -21.73 0.45 9.68
CA ASN A 224 -22.06 -0.50 10.75
C ASN A 224 -22.47 0.21 12.05
N ALA A 225 -21.83 1.33 12.40
CA ALA A 225 -22.15 2.14 13.57
C ALA A 225 -23.35 3.09 13.38
N GLY A 226 -23.97 3.15 12.19
CA GLY A 226 -25.11 4.03 11.91
C GLY A 226 -24.76 5.52 11.95
N ARG A 227 -23.48 5.89 11.78
CA ARG A 227 -23.04 7.30 11.80
C ARG A 227 -23.57 8.04 10.59
N ALA A 228 -23.93 9.31 10.75
CA ALA A 228 -24.36 10.16 9.64
C ALA A 228 -23.16 10.69 8.83
N GLU A 229 -22.08 11.06 9.50
CA GLU A 229 -20.82 11.48 8.90
C GLU A 229 -20.14 10.29 8.21
N ARG A 230 -20.10 10.36 6.88
CA ARG A 230 -19.53 9.35 5.98
C ARG A 230 -18.94 10.06 4.77
N PRO A 231 -17.97 9.45 4.08
CA PRO A 231 -17.53 9.97 2.80
C PRO A 231 -18.67 9.88 1.77
N ALA A 232 -18.76 10.91 0.94
CA ALA A 232 -19.71 10.99 -0.17
C ALA A 232 -19.30 10.10 -1.35
N ALA A 233 -18.00 9.82 -1.51
CA ALA A 233 -17.45 8.93 -2.51
C ALA A 233 -16.05 8.45 -2.12
N LEU A 234 -15.63 7.33 -2.70
CA LEU A 234 -14.29 6.76 -2.54
C LEU A 234 -13.58 6.66 -3.88
N VAL A 235 -12.32 7.10 -3.91
CA VAL A 235 -11.39 6.86 -5.02
C VAL A 235 -10.27 5.97 -4.49
N LEU A 236 -10.12 4.78 -5.05
CA LEU A 236 -9.19 3.76 -4.55
C LEU A 236 -8.16 3.43 -5.63
N ILE A 237 -6.88 3.57 -5.31
CA ILE A 237 -5.77 3.26 -6.22
C ILE A 237 -5.03 2.05 -5.67
N SER A 238 -4.97 0.97 -6.45
CA SER A 238 -4.44 -0.35 -6.04
C SER A 238 -4.93 -0.81 -4.66
N PRO A 239 -6.26 -0.94 -4.43
CA PRO A 239 -6.80 -1.14 -3.09
C PRO A 239 -6.35 -2.43 -2.43
N GLU A 240 -5.81 -2.31 -1.21
CA GLU A 240 -5.40 -3.46 -0.40
C GLU A 240 -6.60 -4.14 0.26
N VAL A 241 -7.33 -4.96 -0.49
CA VAL A 241 -8.55 -5.64 0.00
C VAL A 241 -8.43 -7.15 0.16
N GLY A 242 -7.31 -7.74 -0.29
CA GLY A 242 -7.06 -9.18 -0.18
C GLY A 242 -5.60 -9.55 -0.36
N ILE A 243 -4.87 -9.67 0.76
CA ILE A 243 -3.51 -10.20 0.81
C ILE A 243 -3.58 -11.70 1.14
N SER A 244 -2.72 -12.52 0.51
CA SER A 244 -2.64 -13.96 0.78
C SER A 244 -2.30 -14.26 2.25
N PRO A 245 -2.98 -15.21 2.91
CA PRO A 245 -2.63 -15.65 4.27
C PRO A 245 -1.18 -16.15 4.41
N VAL A 246 -0.57 -16.63 3.31
CA VAL A 246 0.84 -17.07 3.29
C VAL A 246 1.80 -15.88 3.52
N ALA A 247 1.43 -14.68 3.08
CA ALA A 247 2.21 -13.46 3.36
C ALA A 247 2.14 -13.09 4.84
N ALA A 248 1.01 -13.33 5.51
CA ALA A 248 0.89 -13.14 6.95
C ALA A 248 1.72 -14.16 7.73
N LEU A 249 1.77 -15.41 7.26
CA LEU A 249 2.63 -16.45 7.84
C LEU A 249 4.11 -16.08 7.76
N ALA A 250 4.59 -15.35 6.74
CA ALA A 250 5.98 -14.86 6.73
C ALA A 250 6.37 -14.03 7.97
N SER A 251 5.37 -13.53 8.71
CA SER A 251 5.57 -12.74 9.93
C SER A 251 5.99 -13.51 11.19
N TRP A 252 6.01 -14.86 11.19
CA TRP A 252 6.46 -15.65 12.36
C TRP A 252 7.93 -15.37 12.73
N GLN A 253 8.72 -14.85 11.80
CA GLN A 253 10.12 -14.50 11.99
C GLN A 253 10.32 -13.43 13.08
N ALA A 254 9.41 -12.46 13.20
CA ALA A 254 9.52 -11.39 14.20
C ALA A 254 9.40 -11.91 15.64
N TRP A 255 8.50 -12.88 15.88
CA TRP A 255 8.33 -13.51 17.19
C TRP A 255 9.57 -14.30 17.62
N ILE A 256 10.22 -14.98 16.67
CA ILE A 256 11.51 -15.64 16.92
C ILE A 256 12.61 -14.61 17.16
N GLY A 257 12.58 -13.47 16.46
CA GLY A 257 13.46 -12.32 16.71
C GLY A 257 13.41 -11.84 18.15
N GLU A 258 12.22 -11.68 18.73
CA GLU A 258 12.04 -11.28 20.12
C GLU A 258 12.55 -12.33 21.12
N ILE A 259 12.32 -13.63 20.85
CA ILE A 259 12.81 -14.72 21.71
C ILE A 259 14.34 -14.85 21.65
N LEU A 260 14.93 -14.65 20.46
CA LEU A 260 16.37 -14.80 20.22
C LEU A 260 17.15 -13.49 20.42
N GLY A 261 16.48 -12.36 20.69
CA GLY A 261 17.09 -11.05 20.86
C GLY A 261 17.76 -10.50 19.59
N THR A 262 17.25 -10.86 18.41
CA THR A 262 17.83 -10.46 17.11
C THR A 262 16.94 -9.42 16.44
N ALA A 263 17.31 -8.15 16.54
CA ALA A 263 16.52 -7.03 16.04
C ALA A 263 16.37 -7.06 14.50
N GLU A 264 17.29 -7.73 13.80
CA GLU A 264 17.29 -7.91 12.34
C GLU A 264 16.09 -8.75 11.87
N LEU A 265 15.55 -9.64 12.71
CA LEU A 265 14.39 -10.46 12.39
C LEU A 265 13.07 -9.68 12.49
N ALA A 266 13.09 -8.45 13.00
CA ALA A 266 11.94 -7.54 12.93
C ALA A 266 11.75 -6.91 11.54
N TRP A 267 12.66 -7.17 10.60
CA TRP A 267 12.65 -6.63 9.24
C TRP A 267 12.35 -7.73 8.23
N ASP A 268 11.57 -7.44 7.21
CA ASP A 268 11.42 -8.31 6.04
C ASP A 268 12.58 -8.00 5.06
N SER A 269 12.75 -6.71 4.74
CA SER A 269 13.86 -6.16 3.97
C SER A 269 14.58 -5.05 4.71
N ILE A 270 15.91 -4.98 4.51
CA ILE A 270 16.77 -3.89 4.98
C ILE A 270 17.52 -3.39 3.75
N GLU A 271 17.28 -2.14 3.37
CA GLU A 271 17.80 -1.54 2.14
C GLU A 271 18.42 -0.16 2.42
N ALA A 272 19.17 0.36 1.44
CA ALA A 272 19.66 1.73 1.49
C ALA A 272 18.48 2.71 1.36
N GLU A 273 18.40 3.68 2.28
CA GLU A 273 17.30 4.65 2.33
C GLU A 273 17.56 5.84 1.41
N PHE A 274 17.33 5.63 0.10
CA PHE A 274 17.61 6.62 -0.95
C PHE A 274 16.39 7.37 -1.44
N ASP A 275 15.19 6.93 -1.09
CA ASP A 275 13.95 7.61 -1.44
C ASP A 275 13.59 8.66 -0.36
N PRO A 276 13.39 9.95 -0.73
CA PRO A 276 13.05 11.01 0.23
C PRO A 276 11.67 10.82 0.89
N PHE A 277 10.73 10.13 0.23
CA PHE A 277 9.32 10.13 0.62
C PHE A 277 8.77 8.74 0.90
N LYS A 278 9.56 7.69 0.68
CA LYS A 278 9.20 6.30 0.94
C LYS A 278 10.33 5.57 1.68
N TYR A 279 9.98 4.68 2.60
CA TYR A 279 10.98 3.79 3.20
C TYR A 279 11.37 2.69 2.23
N ASN A 280 12.66 2.46 2.09
CA ASN A 280 13.17 1.33 1.31
C ASN A 280 13.13 0.03 2.13
N SER A 281 13.40 0.13 3.43
CA SER A 281 13.35 -0.99 4.37
C SER A 281 11.93 -1.24 4.87
N PHE A 282 11.56 -2.51 5.02
CA PHE A 282 10.21 -2.92 5.39
C PHE A 282 10.22 -3.77 6.65
N ALA A 283 9.42 -3.40 7.65
CA ALA A 283 9.31 -4.14 8.91
C ALA A 283 8.37 -5.35 8.77
N VAL A 284 8.61 -6.43 9.50
CA VAL A 284 7.69 -7.58 9.52
C VAL A 284 6.31 -7.20 10.05
N ASN A 285 6.25 -6.36 11.09
CA ASN A 285 4.97 -5.85 11.61
C ASN A 285 4.14 -5.13 10.54
N ALA A 286 4.78 -4.49 9.56
CA ALA A 286 4.09 -3.81 8.47
C ALA A 286 3.18 -4.77 7.70
N GLY A 287 3.71 -5.93 7.28
CA GLY A 287 2.95 -6.97 6.60
C GLY A 287 1.84 -7.56 7.47
N ALA A 288 2.08 -7.72 8.77
CA ALA A 288 1.08 -8.20 9.72
C ALA A 288 -0.11 -7.23 9.87
N GLN A 289 0.15 -5.92 10.00
CA GLN A 289 -0.91 -4.92 10.11
C GLN A 289 -1.66 -4.72 8.79
N ALA A 290 -0.96 -4.77 7.65
CA ALA A 290 -1.55 -4.74 6.31
C ALA A 290 -2.56 -5.89 6.17
N TYR A 291 -2.13 -7.14 6.45
CA TYR A 291 -3.03 -8.29 6.44
C TYR A 291 -4.22 -8.13 7.41
N ARG A 292 -3.97 -7.65 8.64
CA ARG A 292 -5.04 -7.39 9.62
C ARG A 292 -6.06 -6.37 9.11
N MET A 293 -5.62 -5.31 8.43
CA MET A 293 -6.52 -4.34 7.80
C MET A 293 -7.43 -5.00 6.77
N THR A 294 -6.90 -5.90 5.92
CA THR A 294 -7.74 -6.65 4.98
C THR A 294 -8.81 -7.47 5.71
N GLN A 295 -8.45 -8.15 6.80
CA GLN A 295 -9.41 -8.94 7.58
C GLN A 295 -10.51 -8.07 8.20
N LEU A 296 -10.14 -6.90 8.75
CA LEU A 296 -11.10 -5.95 9.32
C LEU A 296 -12.09 -5.47 8.27
N VAL A 297 -11.60 -5.07 7.08
CA VAL A 297 -12.46 -4.63 5.97
C VAL A 297 -13.39 -5.76 5.53
N GLN A 298 -12.87 -6.98 5.33
CA GLN A 298 -13.68 -8.12 4.91
C GLN A 298 -14.78 -8.48 5.93
N ALA A 299 -14.48 -8.41 7.23
CA ALA A 299 -15.46 -8.62 8.29
C ALA A 299 -16.55 -7.53 8.29
N GLN A 300 -16.18 -6.27 8.09
CA GLN A 300 -17.12 -5.15 8.07
C GLN A 300 -18.04 -5.18 6.84
N ILE A 301 -17.53 -5.54 5.66
CA ILE A 301 -18.35 -5.76 4.45
C ILE A 301 -19.37 -6.86 4.71
N SER A 302 -18.96 -7.98 5.32
CA SER A 302 -19.85 -9.08 5.67
C SER A 302 -20.96 -8.64 6.64
N ALA A 303 -20.64 -7.80 7.62
CA ALA A 303 -21.62 -7.27 8.57
C ALA A 303 -22.64 -6.34 7.88
N VAL A 304 -22.20 -5.44 7.01
CA VAL A 304 -23.10 -4.57 6.23
C VAL A 304 -23.99 -5.37 5.30
N ALA A 305 -23.45 -6.40 4.65
CA ALA A 305 -24.19 -7.32 3.79
C ALA A 305 -25.27 -8.09 4.58
N ALA A 306 -24.90 -8.68 5.72
CA ALA A 306 -25.82 -9.41 6.58
C ALA A 306 -26.95 -8.52 7.13
N ALA A 307 -26.69 -7.23 7.32
CA ALA A 307 -27.68 -6.25 7.73
C ALA A 307 -28.58 -5.75 6.56
N GLY A 308 -28.30 -6.13 5.31
CA GLY A 308 -29.03 -5.65 4.14
C GLY A 308 -28.77 -4.18 3.81
N ARG A 309 -27.61 -3.64 4.23
CA ARG A 309 -27.28 -2.20 4.19
C ARG A 309 -26.25 -1.85 3.10
N LEU A 310 -26.00 -2.74 2.14
CA LEU A 310 -25.03 -2.52 1.06
C LEU A 310 -25.38 -1.31 0.18
N LYS A 311 -26.66 -0.95 0.10
CA LYS A 311 -27.12 0.28 -0.58
C LYS A 311 -26.67 1.58 0.09
N GLU A 312 -26.19 1.52 1.33
CA GLU A 312 -25.62 2.67 2.03
C GLU A 312 -24.14 2.91 1.71
N VAL A 313 -23.50 2.01 0.96
CA VAL A 313 -22.12 2.19 0.52
C VAL A 313 -22.06 3.32 -0.51
N PRO A 314 -21.20 4.33 -0.33
CA PRO A 314 -21.08 5.42 -1.28
C PRO A 314 -20.51 4.93 -2.62
N PRO A 315 -20.65 5.70 -3.71
CA PRO A 315 -19.99 5.40 -4.97
C PRO A 315 -18.49 5.14 -4.80
N ILE A 316 -17.97 4.15 -5.52
CA ILE A 316 -16.56 3.72 -5.48
C ILE A 316 -15.98 3.72 -6.89
N LEU A 317 -14.90 4.46 -7.10
CA LEU A 317 -14.06 4.35 -8.28
C LEU A 317 -12.72 3.72 -7.89
N ALA A 318 -12.40 2.54 -8.41
CA ALA A 318 -11.14 1.87 -8.14
C ALA A 318 -10.28 1.72 -9.39
N PHE A 319 -8.96 1.83 -9.22
CA PHE A 319 -7.95 1.60 -10.25
C PHE A 319 -7.03 0.46 -9.82
N GLN A 320 -6.76 -0.47 -10.72
CA GLN A 320 -5.92 -1.63 -10.42
C GLN A 320 -5.11 -2.02 -11.66
N SER A 321 -3.82 -2.30 -11.49
CA SER A 321 -3.04 -2.94 -12.55
C SER A 321 -3.25 -4.44 -12.52
N GLU A 322 -3.36 -5.07 -13.68
CA GLU A 322 -3.43 -6.53 -13.76
C GLU A 322 -2.12 -7.20 -13.33
N ALA A 323 -0.98 -6.59 -13.69
CA ALA A 323 0.36 -7.08 -13.34
C ALA A 323 0.79 -6.70 -11.90
N ASP A 324 -0.15 -6.27 -11.06
CA ASP A 324 0.14 -5.89 -9.68
C ASP A 324 0.55 -7.13 -8.86
N ALA A 325 1.82 -7.15 -8.46
CA ALA A 325 2.41 -8.23 -7.68
C ALA A 325 2.03 -8.19 -6.19
N THR A 326 1.39 -7.11 -5.72
CA THR A 326 1.03 -6.92 -4.30
C THR A 326 -0.42 -7.27 -4.06
N VAL A 327 -1.35 -6.80 -4.92
CA VAL A 327 -2.77 -7.11 -4.83
C VAL A 327 -3.29 -7.52 -6.20
N THR A 328 -3.89 -8.71 -6.29
CA THR A 328 -4.40 -9.19 -7.58
C THR A 328 -5.71 -8.51 -7.95
N ALA A 329 -5.90 -8.17 -9.23
CA ALA A 329 -7.15 -7.63 -9.75
C ALA A 329 -8.36 -8.53 -9.45
N THR A 330 -8.15 -9.85 -9.48
CA THR A 330 -9.16 -10.85 -9.11
C THR A 330 -9.60 -10.72 -7.65
N ALA A 331 -8.67 -10.44 -6.72
CA ALA A 331 -9.02 -10.19 -5.32
C ALA A 331 -9.84 -8.91 -5.18
N VAL A 332 -9.45 -7.81 -5.85
CA VAL A 332 -10.24 -6.56 -5.82
C VAL A 332 -11.65 -6.78 -6.36
N LYS A 333 -11.77 -7.50 -7.48
CA LYS A 333 -13.07 -7.83 -8.07
C LYS A 333 -13.92 -8.67 -7.11
N ARG A 334 -13.39 -9.81 -6.64
CA ARG A 334 -14.15 -10.79 -5.84
C ARG A 334 -14.44 -10.31 -4.42
N GLU A 335 -13.44 -9.73 -3.76
CA GLU A 335 -13.51 -9.39 -2.33
C GLU A 335 -14.10 -8.00 -2.07
N LEU A 336 -14.28 -7.17 -3.09
CA LEU A 336 -14.94 -5.87 -3.00
C LEU A 336 -16.10 -5.76 -3.98
N PHE A 337 -15.84 -5.64 -5.28
CA PHE A 337 -16.87 -5.22 -6.25
C PHE A 337 -18.02 -6.22 -6.43
N ASP A 338 -17.74 -7.51 -6.49
CA ASP A 338 -18.76 -8.57 -6.61
C ASP A 338 -19.66 -8.66 -5.35
N ARG A 339 -19.29 -7.97 -4.26
CA ARG A 339 -20.04 -7.89 -3.01
C ARG A 339 -20.84 -6.60 -2.85
N LEU A 340 -20.67 -5.62 -3.74
CA LEU A 340 -21.37 -4.33 -3.68
C LEU A 340 -22.76 -4.41 -4.31
N GLU A 341 -23.67 -3.55 -3.85
CA GLU A 341 -24.94 -3.25 -4.50
C GLU A 341 -24.97 -1.78 -4.95
N SER A 342 -24.20 -1.44 -6.00
CA SER A 342 -24.08 -0.04 -6.45
C SER A 342 -23.85 0.07 -7.95
N ASP A 343 -24.83 0.62 -8.66
CA ASP A 343 -24.72 0.94 -10.09
C ASP A 343 -23.73 2.09 -10.37
N ASP A 344 -23.31 2.82 -9.32
CA ASP A 344 -22.38 3.95 -9.38
C ASP A 344 -20.93 3.55 -9.04
N ALA A 345 -20.66 2.25 -8.87
CA ALA A 345 -19.32 1.73 -8.70
C ALA A 345 -18.63 1.46 -10.05
N GLU A 346 -17.34 1.75 -10.14
CA GLU A 346 -16.50 1.47 -11.31
C GLU A 346 -15.15 0.86 -10.92
N LEU A 347 -14.80 -0.26 -11.54
CA LEU A 347 -13.48 -0.87 -11.48
C LEU A 347 -12.76 -0.62 -12.81
N VAL A 348 -11.71 0.18 -12.76
CA VAL A 348 -10.81 0.47 -13.89
C VAL A 348 -9.57 -0.41 -13.77
N LEU A 349 -9.33 -1.24 -14.78
CA LEU A 349 -8.18 -2.12 -14.86
C LEU A 349 -7.20 -1.64 -15.93
N PHE A 350 -5.92 -1.55 -15.59
CA PHE A 350 -4.85 -1.36 -16.56
C PHE A 350 -4.30 -2.73 -16.96
N ASP A 351 -4.38 -3.01 -18.26
CA ASP A 351 -3.88 -4.25 -18.87
C ASP A 351 -2.33 -4.30 -18.86
N VAL A 352 -1.77 -5.39 -19.37
CA VAL A 352 -0.39 -5.43 -19.87
C VAL A 352 -0.32 -4.89 -21.30
N ASN A 353 0.87 -4.48 -21.73
CA ASN A 353 1.11 -4.10 -23.10
C ASN A 353 1.12 -5.36 -24.00
N ARG A 354 0.01 -5.58 -24.71
CA ARG A 354 -0.25 -6.77 -25.55
C ARG A 354 0.73 -6.94 -26.71
N VAL A 355 1.49 -5.90 -27.07
CA VAL A 355 2.60 -5.98 -28.03
C VAL A 355 3.70 -6.91 -27.51
N PHE A 356 4.11 -6.72 -26.24
CA PHE A 356 5.15 -7.57 -25.63
C PHE A 356 4.69 -9.00 -25.41
N GLU A 357 3.39 -9.20 -25.13
CA GLU A 357 2.79 -10.53 -25.05
C GLU A 357 2.89 -11.25 -26.41
N THR A 358 2.52 -10.57 -27.50
CA THR A 358 2.60 -11.12 -28.86
C THR A 358 4.04 -11.46 -29.25
N GLU A 359 5.02 -10.71 -28.74
CA GLU A 359 6.46 -10.97 -28.94
C GLU A 359 7.01 -12.08 -28.02
N GLY A 360 6.21 -12.64 -27.11
CA GLY A 360 6.62 -13.69 -26.17
C GLY A 360 7.51 -13.19 -25.02
N LEU A 361 7.51 -11.89 -24.75
CA LEU A 361 8.34 -11.24 -23.73
C LEU A 361 7.64 -11.11 -22.37
N VAL A 362 6.31 -11.31 -22.32
CA VAL A 362 5.49 -11.19 -21.10
C VAL A 362 4.62 -12.43 -20.93
N ILE A 363 4.52 -12.91 -19.70
CA ILE A 363 3.62 -14.02 -19.33
C ILE A 363 2.18 -13.50 -19.44
N GLN A 364 1.32 -14.25 -20.13
CA GLN A 364 -0.10 -13.89 -20.24
C GLN A 364 -0.71 -13.73 -18.85
N PRO A 365 -1.33 -12.58 -18.56
CA PRO A 365 -1.89 -12.37 -17.26
C PRO A 365 -3.22 -13.15 -17.15
N ALA A 366 -3.42 -13.79 -15.99
CA ALA A 366 -4.54 -14.69 -15.77
C ALA A 366 -5.73 -13.92 -15.16
N GLY A 367 -6.75 -13.63 -15.98
CA GLY A 367 -8.05 -13.13 -15.50
C GLY A 367 -8.66 -11.97 -16.29
N PHE A 368 -7.89 -11.27 -17.14
CA PHE A 368 -8.39 -10.10 -17.84
C PHE A 368 -9.56 -10.34 -18.79
N ASP A 369 -9.46 -11.34 -19.66
CA ASP A 369 -10.49 -11.61 -20.66
C ASP A 369 -11.82 -11.96 -19.99
N THR A 370 -11.76 -12.51 -18.78
CA THR A 370 -12.92 -12.82 -17.97
C THR A 370 -13.50 -11.63 -17.22
N ALA A 371 -12.77 -10.51 -17.07
CA ALA A 371 -13.26 -9.34 -16.34
C ALA A 371 -14.36 -8.58 -17.11
N LEU A 372 -14.35 -8.63 -18.45
CA LEU A 372 -15.46 -8.14 -19.27
C LEU A 372 -16.40 -9.25 -19.73
N ALA A 373 -15.96 -10.51 -19.73
CA ALA A 373 -16.78 -11.66 -20.09
C ALA A 373 -17.61 -12.19 -18.91
N GLY A 374 -18.55 -13.08 -19.19
CA GLY A 374 -19.43 -13.66 -18.18
C GLY A 374 -20.73 -12.88 -17.94
N PRO A 375 -21.49 -13.21 -16.89
CA PRO A 375 -22.79 -12.60 -16.63
C PRO A 375 -22.67 -11.10 -16.31
N PRO A 376 -23.72 -10.30 -16.56
CA PRO A 376 -23.72 -8.88 -16.23
C PRO A 376 -23.40 -8.62 -14.76
N HIS A 377 -22.64 -7.56 -14.49
CA HIS A 377 -22.26 -7.11 -13.15
C HIS A 377 -23.14 -5.94 -12.71
N ARG A 378 -23.23 -5.70 -11.40
CA ARG A 378 -23.92 -4.52 -10.83
C ARG A 378 -23.02 -3.29 -10.71
N TYR A 379 -21.97 -3.21 -11.50
CA TYR A 379 -20.99 -2.11 -11.48
C TYR A 379 -20.36 -1.99 -12.87
N THR A 380 -19.71 -0.86 -13.13
CA THR A 380 -18.98 -0.63 -14.37
C THR A 380 -17.61 -1.30 -14.32
N VAL A 381 -17.23 -2.02 -15.37
CA VAL A 381 -15.84 -2.47 -15.58
C VAL A 381 -15.27 -1.76 -16.79
N SER A 382 -14.16 -1.06 -16.59
CA SER A 382 -13.39 -0.38 -17.64
C SER A 382 -12.00 -1.00 -17.72
N ILE A 383 -11.56 -1.33 -18.93
CA ILE A 383 -10.27 -1.95 -19.20
C ILE A 383 -9.51 -1.03 -20.14
N LEU A 384 -8.35 -0.51 -19.71
CA LEU A 384 -7.43 0.21 -20.58
C LEU A 384 -6.42 -0.79 -21.16
N THR A 385 -6.45 -0.99 -22.48
CA THR A 385 -5.68 -1.99 -23.21
C THR A 385 -5.20 -1.44 -24.57
N ASN A 386 -4.38 -2.19 -25.29
CA ASN A 386 -4.01 -1.87 -26.66
C ASN A 386 -5.22 -1.95 -27.61
N ARG A 387 -5.26 -1.10 -28.65
CA ARG A 387 -6.30 -1.15 -29.69
C ARG A 387 -6.32 -2.50 -30.40
N THR A 388 -5.13 -3.01 -30.71
CA THR A 388 -4.88 -4.37 -31.22
C THR A 388 -3.59 -4.88 -30.57
N PRO A 389 -3.33 -6.20 -30.54
CA PRO A 389 -2.10 -6.74 -29.95
C PRO A 389 -0.79 -6.32 -30.65
N GLN A 390 -0.87 -5.58 -31.76
CA GLN A 390 0.29 -5.07 -32.51
C GLN A 390 0.37 -3.53 -32.52
N ASP A 391 -0.63 -2.84 -31.93
CA ASP A 391 -0.71 -1.38 -31.89
C ASP A 391 -0.43 -0.88 -30.47
N LEU A 392 0.46 0.11 -30.33
CA LEU A 392 0.73 0.75 -29.05
C LEU A 392 -0.38 1.72 -28.64
N ALA A 393 -1.27 2.14 -29.55
CA ALA A 393 -2.41 2.98 -29.22
C ALA A 393 -3.30 2.31 -28.16
N ALA A 394 -3.67 3.08 -27.13
CA ALA A 394 -4.48 2.60 -26.03
C ALA A 394 -5.96 2.96 -26.22
N VAL A 395 -6.84 1.99 -25.94
CA VAL A 395 -8.30 2.14 -25.94
C VAL A 395 -8.85 1.70 -24.59
N VAL A 396 -10.04 2.18 -24.26
CA VAL A 396 -10.79 1.71 -23.10
C VAL A 396 -11.96 0.86 -23.57
N ARG A 397 -11.98 -0.40 -23.15
CA ARG A 397 -13.11 -1.31 -23.31
C ARG A 397 -13.96 -1.26 -22.05
N ARG A 398 -15.24 -0.90 -22.15
CA ARG A 398 -16.12 -0.67 -21.01
C ARG A 398 -17.41 -1.48 -21.09
N ARG A 399 -17.79 -2.09 -19.97
CA ARG A 399 -19.09 -2.71 -19.74
C ARG A 399 -19.80 -1.96 -18.61
N LEU A 400 -20.98 -1.42 -18.92
CA LEU A 400 -21.81 -0.71 -17.95
C LEU A 400 -22.57 -1.71 -17.03
N PRO A 401 -23.12 -1.26 -15.89
CA PRO A 401 -23.89 -2.12 -15.00
C PRO A 401 -25.05 -2.77 -15.76
N MET A 402 -25.24 -4.07 -15.53
CA MET A 402 -26.30 -4.89 -16.13
C MET A 402 -26.33 -4.93 -17.67
N ALA A 403 -25.34 -4.37 -18.35
CA ALA A 403 -25.27 -4.37 -19.81
C ALA A 403 -24.63 -5.66 -20.36
N ASP A 404 -25.09 -6.11 -21.52
CA ASP A 404 -24.44 -7.20 -22.27
C ASP A 404 -23.36 -6.70 -23.22
N ALA A 405 -23.52 -5.47 -23.73
CA ALA A 405 -22.60 -4.90 -24.71
C ALA A 405 -21.35 -4.33 -24.04
N VAL A 406 -20.19 -4.60 -24.67
CA VAL A 406 -18.93 -3.92 -24.39
C VAL A 406 -18.75 -2.82 -25.42
N THR A 407 -18.47 -1.61 -24.93
CA THR A 407 -18.16 -0.44 -25.77
C THR A 407 -16.65 -0.20 -25.78
N THR A 408 -16.13 0.39 -26.87
CA THR A 408 -14.71 0.73 -26.99
C THR A 408 -14.59 2.24 -27.27
N GLU A 409 -13.74 2.90 -26.49
CA GLU A 409 -13.47 4.33 -26.56
C GLU A 409 -11.97 4.55 -26.81
N ASP A 410 -11.61 5.43 -27.74
CA ASP A 410 -10.21 5.79 -27.97
C ASP A 410 -9.74 6.78 -26.89
N THR A 411 -8.55 6.53 -26.32
CA THR A 411 -8.01 7.41 -25.28
C THR A 411 -7.17 8.56 -25.83
N GLY A 412 -6.73 8.47 -27.08
CA GLY A 412 -5.70 9.34 -27.65
C GLY A 412 -4.29 9.14 -27.05
N LEU A 413 -4.12 8.15 -26.16
CA LEU A 413 -2.85 7.81 -25.51
C LEU A 413 -2.24 6.56 -26.16
N SER A 414 -0.96 6.32 -25.89
CA SER A 414 -0.23 5.13 -26.35
C SER A 414 0.68 4.58 -25.27
N TRP A 415 0.86 3.27 -25.27
CA TRP A 415 1.88 2.58 -24.46
C TRP A 415 3.29 3.06 -24.83
N PRO A 416 4.15 3.39 -23.85
CA PRO A 416 5.57 3.56 -24.09
C PRO A 416 6.22 2.28 -24.61
N ARG A 417 7.25 2.41 -25.47
CA ARG A 417 7.92 1.27 -26.12
C ARG A 417 8.75 0.40 -25.18
N ASP A 418 9.03 0.90 -23.99
CA ASP A 418 9.85 0.27 -22.94
C ASP A 418 9.02 -0.11 -21.70
N VAL A 419 7.69 0.02 -21.78
CA VAL A 419 6.77 -0.30 -20.69
C VAL A 419 5.89 -1.47 -21.11
N TYR A 420 6.05 -2.60 -20.41
CA TYR A 420 5.30 -3.81 -20.68
C TYR A 420 4.09 -4.01 -19.75
N SER A 421 4.07 -3.37 -18.57
CA SER A 421 2.93 -3.36 -17.66
C SER A 421 3.08 -2.26 -16.60
N LEU A 422 1.97 -1.81 -15.99
CA LEU A 422 2.04 -0.89 -14.85
C LEU A 422 2.34 -1.64 -13.55
N ALA A 423 3.31 -1.16 -12.77
CA ALA A 423 3.55 -1.68 -11.43
C ALA A 423 2.60 -1.05 -10.40
N HIS A 424 2.35 -1.75 -9.28
CA HIS A 424 1.57 -1.24 -8.12
C HIS A 424 1.94 0.19 -7.69
N ILE A 425 3.24 0.51 -7.73
CA ILE A 425 3.77 1.81 -7.29
C ILE A 425 3.68 2.90 -8.35
N ALA A 426 3.39 2.56 -9.59
CA ALA A 426 3.38 3.52 -10.69
C ALA A 426 2.08 4.33 -10.77
N LEU A 427 0.96 3.73 -10.36
CA LEU A 427 -0.39 4.28 -10.61
C LEU A 427 -0.57 5.74 -10.15
N PRO A 428 -0.14 6.14 -8.94
CA PRO A 428 -0.47 7.47 -8.42
C PRO A 428 0.45 8.58 -8.96
N PHE A 429 1.48 8.28 -9.74
CA PHE A 429 2.46 9.26 -10.18
C PHE A 429 2.31 9.63 -11.67
N PRO A 430 2.17 10.94 -11.99
CA PRO A 430 2.17 11.40 -13.38
C PRO A 430 3.55 11.27 -14.03
N PRO A 431 3.63 11.23 -15.39
CA PRO A 431 4.90 11.31 -16.12
C PRO A 431 5.72 12.55 -15.75
N GLU A 432 5.08 13.66 -15.40
CA GLU A 432 5.72 14.91 -15.02
C GLU A 432 6.12 14.97 -13.53
N ASP A 433 6.00 13.88 -12.77
CA ASP A 433 6.43 13.88 -11.37
C ASP A 433 7.96 14.10 -11.27
N PRO A 434 8.43 15.07 -10.46
CA PRO A 434 9.85 15.40 -10.39
C PRO A 434 10.73 14.29 -9.81
N LEU A 435 10.17 13.37 -9.03
CA LEU A 435 10.88 12.25 -8.42
C LEU A 435 10.67 10.94 -9.20
N TYR A 436 9.41 10.56 -9.43
CA TYR A 436 9.08 9.25 -10.01
C TYR A 436 8.75 9.29 -11.49
N GLY A 437 8.60 10.47 -12.08
CA GLY A 437 8.18 10.66 -13.47
C GLY A 437 9.27 10.34 -14.50
N ASP A 438 9.00 10.64 -15.76
CA ASP A 438 9.80 10.30 -16.93
C ASP A 438 11.05 11.17 -17.16
N GLY A 439 11.47 11.89 -16.12
CA GLY A 439 12.68 12.69 -16.08
C GLY A 439 12.53 14.12 -16.62
N ARG A 440 11.46 14.47 -17.35
CA ARG A 440 11.33 15.81 -17.96
C ARG A 440 11.23 16.95 -16.93
N ALA A 441 10.64 16.66 -15.77
CA ALA A 441 10.44 17.63 -14.69
C ALA A 441 11.48 17.50 -13.55
N THR A 442 12.55 16.71 -13.76
CA THR A 442 13.57 16.46 -12.72
C THR A 442 14.23 17.76 -12.28
N ARG A 443 14.34 17.96 -10.96
CA ARG A 443 15.02 19.14 -10.41
C ARG A 443 16.54 19.02 -10.64
N LEU A 444 17.19 20.17 -10.89
CA LEU A 444 18.65 20.25 -10.91
C LEU A 444 19.19 19.74 -9.56
N ASN A 445 20.03 18.71 -9.59
CA ASN A 445 20.62 18.01 -8.44
C ASN A 445 19.74 17.02 -7.65
N SER A 446 18.53 16.65 -8.10
CA SER A 446 17.77 15.55 -7.48
C SER A 446 18.01 14.21 -8.19
N LEU A 447 17.75 13.10 -7.49
CA LEU A 447 17.64 11.78 -8.11
C LEU A 447 16.24 11.66 -8.73
N ASN A 448 16.14 11.28 -10.01
CA ASN A 448 14.87 10.84 -10.60
C ASN A 448 14.82 9.32 -10.57
N LEU A 449 13.92 8.77 -9.77
CA LEU A 449 13.73 7.33 -9.57
C LEU A 449 12.99 6.69 -10.75
N GLY A 450 12.17 7.45 -11.48
CA GLY A 450 11.40 6.97 -12.64
C GLY A 450 12.23 6.51 -13.83
N ARG A 451 13.47 6.98 -13.98
CA ARG A 451 14.40 6.64 -15.08
C ARG A 451 15.77 6.18 -14.62
N ALA A 452 16.00 5.98 -13.32
CA ALA A 452 17.28 5.59 -12.78
C ALA A 452 17.64 4.14 -13.17
N VAL A 453 18.14 3.94 -14.39
CA VAL A 453 18.79 2.69 -14.82
C VAL A 453 20.30 2.87 -14.75
N LEU A 454 20.87 2.62 -13.58
CA LEU A 454 22.31 2.52 -13.37
C LEU A 454 22.84 1.21 -14.01
N ARG A 455 24.05 1.25 -14.57
CA ARG A 455 24.69 0.07 -15.20
C ARG A 455 26.03 -0.20 -14.54
N GLY A 456 26.32 -1.47 -14.24
CA GLY A 456 27.54 -1.90 -13.56
C GLY A 456 27.62 -3.42 -13.42
N GLU A 457 28.59 -3.91 -12.65
CA GLU A 457 28.74 -5.33 -12.35
C GLU A 457 27.76 -5.79 -11.26
N LYS A 458 27.27 -7.03 -11.35
CA LYS A 458 26.29 -7.59 -10.41
C LYS A 458 26.82 -7.56 -8.98
N GLY A 459 25.96 -7.16 -8.04
CA GLY A 459 26.28 -7.12 -6.60
C GLY A 459 27.19 -5.96 -6.17
N ARG A 460 27.45 -4.98 -7.04
CA ARG A 460 28.21 -3.76 -6.71
C ARG A 460 27.33 -2.57 -6.33
N LEU A 461 26.04 -2.62 -6.65
CA LEU A 461 25.08 -1.56 -6.35
C LEU A 461 24.27 -1.94 -5.12
N GLU A 462 24.11 -1.00 -4.18
CA GLU A 462 23.28 -1.20 -2.98
C GLU A 462 21.77 -1.16 -3.29
N ILE A 463 21.39 -0.49 -4.38
CA ILE A 463 20.02 -0.46 -4.89
C ILE A 463 19.72 -1.80 -5.57
N PRO A 464 18.65 -2.52 -5.17
CA PRO A 464 18.27 -3.78 -5.80
C PRO A 464 17.90 -3.62 -7.28
N ASP A 465 18.25 -4.62 -8.11
CA ASP A 465 17.88 -4.68 -9.53
C ASP A 465 16.36 -4.54 -9.73
N SER A 466 15.57 -5.09 -8.80
CA SER A 466 14.11 -5.01 -8.79
C SER A 466 13.59 -3.59 -8.58
N ALA A 467 14.29 -2.74 -7.82
CA ALA A 467 13.90 -1.34 -7.60
C ALA A 467 14.13 -0.48 -8.86
N MET A 468 15.10 -0.85 -9.70
CA MET A 468 15.49 -0.10 -10.90
C MET A 468 14.68 -0.46 -12.14
N THR A 469 14.25 -1.72 -12.23
CA THR A 469 13.47 -2.27 -13.36
C THR A 469 11.97 -2.12 -13.16
N ARG A 470 11.51 -1.87 -11.92
CA ARG A 470 10.12 -1.61 -11.61
C ARG A 470 9.72 -0.21 -12.08
N GLN A 471 8.61 -0.12 -12.81
CA GLN A 471 8.05 1.16 -13.25
C GLN A 471 7.54 1.98 -12.04
N HIS A 472 7.83 3.29 -12.04
CA HIS A 472 7.44 4.20 -10.95
C HIS A 472 6.41 5.27 -11.34
N TRP A 473 6.03 5.39 -12.62
CA TRP A 473 5.06 6.39 -13.09
C TRP A 473 4.07 5.82 -14.09
N ASN A 474 2.89 6.43 -14.17
CA ASN A 474 1.77 5.97 -14.97
C ASN A 474 1.65 6.76 -16.29
N PRO A 475 1.98 6.20 -17.47
CA PRO A 475 1.76 6.84 -18.77
C PRO A 475 0.30 7.16 -19.07
N PHE A 476 -0.63 6.49 -18.38
CA PHE A 476 -2.07 6.70 -18.49
C PHE A 476 -2.62 7.56 -17.35
N TYR A 477 -1.75 8.24 -16.58
CA TYR A 477 -2.17 9.15 -15.53
C TYR A 477 -3.15 10.23 -16.02
N PRO A 478 -2.99 10.87 -17.21
CA PRO A 478 -3.98 11.83 -17.70
C PRO A 478 -5.39 11.24 -17.85
N TYR A 479 -5.48 9.99 -18.29
CA TYR A 479 -6.75 9.25 -18.32
C TYR A 479 -7.27 9.04 -16.90
N MET A 480 -6.46 8.48 -16.00
CA MET A 480 -6.83 8.23 -14.60
C MET A 480 -7.33 9.49 -13.89
N GLU A 481 -6.58 10.59 -13.98
CA GLU A 481 -6.92 11.88 -13.39
C GLU A 481 -8.24 12.40 -13.96
N SER A 482 -8.41 12.44 -15.28
CA SER A 482 -9.65 12.92 -15.90
C SER A 482 -10.88 12.12 -15.43
N ARG A 483 -10.74 10.79 -15.27
CA ARG A 483 -11.79 9.91 -14.74
C ARG A 483 -12.11 10.22 -13.28
N ILE A 484 -11.09 10.41 -12.44
CA ILE A 484 -11.26 10.76 -11.03
C ILE A 484 -11.97 12.10 -10.90
N LEU A 485 -11.52 13.13 -11.63
CA LEU A 485 -12.13 14.46 -11.57
C LEU A 485 -13.59 14.43 -12.02
N ALA A 486 -13.90 13.69 -13.10
CA ALA A 486 -15.28 13.54 -13.56
C ALA A 486 -16.16 12.77 -12.56
N PHE A 487 -15.62 11.74 -11.90
CA PHE A 487 -16.31 10.98 -10.85
C PHE A 487 -16.59 11.85 -9.63
N VAL A 488 -15.59 12.61 -9.18
CA VAL A 488 -15.71 13.57 -8.07
C VAL A 488 -16.75 14.64 -8.39
N ASP A 489 -16.73 15.23 -9.58
CA ASP A 489 -17.71 16.27 -9.97
C ASP A 489 -19.15 15.72 -9.93
N ARG A 490 -19.39 14.46 -10.35
CA ARG A 490 -20.70 13.81 -10.23
C ARG A 490 -21.11 13.64 -8.76
N ALA A 491 -20.25 13.02 -7.95
CA ALA A 491 -20.49 12.77 -6.54
C ALA A 491 -20.79 14.05 -5.74
N VAL A 492 -20.09 15.15 -6.05
CA VAL A 492 -20.29 16.46 -5.40
C VAL A 492 -21.56 17.15 -5.88
N SER A 493 -21.95 16.96 -7.14
CA SER A 493 -23.14 17.59 -7.72
C SER A 493 -24.46 16.90 -7.34
N GLY A 494 -24.40 15.71 -6.73
CA GLY A 494 -25.57 14.88 -6.41
C GLY A 494 -26.34 14.39 -7.64
N ARG A 495 -25.66 14.28 -8.79
CA ARG A 495 -26.23 13.90 -10.09
C ARG A 495 -25.53 12.70 -10.70
#